data_AF-A0A2N2M711-F1
#
_entry.id   AF-A0A2N2M711-F1
#
_cell.length_a   1.000
_cell.length_b   1.000
_cell.length_c   1.000
_cell.angle_alpha   90.00
_cell.angle_beta   90.00
_cell.angle_gamma   90.00
#
_symmetry.space_group_name_H-M   'P 1'
#
loop_
_entity.id
_entity.type
_entity.pdbx_description
1 polymer ?
#
loop_
_entity_poly.entity_id
_entity_poly.type
_entity_poly.pdbx_seq_one_letter_code
_entity_poly.pdbx_strand_id
1 'polypeptide(L)'
;LFSEYPTLGASGAIAGVLAAYLILFPGRRVRVLLAAWIVNLPALLVIGAWIVIQLVSGLGTFSDTTAAGGVAYMAHIGGFVAGLVLTGFFRPKVRQITF
;
A
#
# COMPACT_ATOMS: atom_id res chain seq x y z
N LEU A 1 -28.03 -6.32 -15.18
CA LEU A 1 -27.52 -7.30 -14.20
C LEU A 1 -26.00 -7.50 -14.24
N PHE A 2 -25.20 -6.64 -14.89
CA PHE A 2 -23.78 -6.50 -14.59
C PHE A 2 -23.38 -5.05 -14.86
N SER A 3 -22.94 -4.31 -13.83
CA SER A 3 -22.06 -3.17 -14.06
C SER A 3 -20.64 -3.67 -13.81
N GLU A 4 -20.13 -4.35 -14.83
CA GLU A 4 -18.72 -4.64 -15.00
C GLU A 4 -18.04 -3.29 -15.22
N TYR A 5 -17.78 -2.55 -14.15
CA TYR A 5 -16.76 -1.51 -14.19
C TYR A 5 -15.44 -2.28 -14.22
N PRO A 6 -14.72 -2.34 -15.35
CA PRO A 6 -13.42 -2.99 -15.38
C PRO A 6 -12.47 -2.05 -14.61
N THR A 7 -12.45 -2.17 -13.29
CA THR A 7 -11.38 -1.58 -12.50
C THR A 7 -10.12 -2.32 -12.92
N LEU A 8 -9.33 -1.70 -13.81
CA LEU A 8 -7.99 -2.17 -14.13
C LEU A 8 -7.23 -2.29 -12.80
N GLY A 9 -7.01 -3.52 -12.33
CA GLY A 9 -6.48 -3.87 -10.99
C GLY A 9 -5.02 -3.44 -10.73
N ALA A 10 -4.52 -2.46 -11.48
CA ALA A 10 -3.18 -1.90 -11.33
C ALA A 10 -2.96 -1.32 -9.91
N SER A 11 -3.99 -0.75 -9.28
CA SER A 11 -3.86 -0.16 -7.94
C SER A 11 -3.51 -1.20 -6.86
N GLY A 12 -3.99 -2.44 -6.99
CA GLY A 12 -3.60 -3.55 -6.12
C GLY A 12 -2.12 -3.92 -6.31
N ALA A 13 -1.64 -3.97 -7.55
CA ALA A 13 -0.22 -4.20 -7.83
C ALA A 13 0.67 -3.09 -7.26
N ILE A 14 0.23 -1.82 -7.35
CA ILE A 14 0.91 -0.68 -6.72
C ILE A 14 0.97 -0.86 -5.20
N ALA A 15 -0.13 -1.31 -4.56
CA ALA A 15 -0.13 -1.61 -3.14
C ALA A 15 0.92 -2.69 -2.77
N GLY A 16 1.12 -3.69 -3.63
CA GLY A 16 2.18 -4.68 -3.50
C GLY A 16 3.59 -4.08 -3.60
N VAL A 17 3.82 -3.15 -4.52
CA VAL A 17 5.09 -2.42 -4.64
C VAL A 17 5.35 -1.55 -3.39
N LEU A 18 4.32 -0.91 -2.83
CA LEU A 18 4.44 -0.14 -1.59
C LEU A 18 4.82 -1.01 -0.40
N ALA A 19 4.24 -2.20 -0.28
CA ALA A 19 4.64 -3.19 0.72
C ALA A 19 6.11 -3.62 0.55
N ALA A 20 6.55 -3.86 -0.70
CA ALA A 20 7.94 -4.16 -1.00
C ALA A 20 8.88 -3.04 -0.57
N TYR A 21 8.51 -1.79 -0.86
CA TYR A 21 9.25 -0.60 -0.46
C TYR A 21 9.40 -0.51 1.07
N LEU A 22 8.34 -0.81 1.83
CA LEU A 22 8.42 -0.81 3.29
C LEU A 22 9.36 -1.86 3.85
N ILE A 23 9.42 -3.06 3.25
CA ILE A 23 10.36 -4.11 3.68
C ILE A 23 11.81 -3.71 3.40
N LEU A 24 12.06 -3.13 2.24
CA LEU A 24 13.42 -2.84 1.78
C LEU A 24 13.97 -1.51 2.32
N PHE A 25 13.10 -0.51 2.48
CA PHE A 25 13.49 0.87 2.73
C PHE A 25 12.61 1.60 3.77
N PRO A 26 12.32 1.01 4.95
CA PRO A 26 11.36 1.57 5.91
C PRO A 26 11.75 2.98 6.40
N GLY A 27 13.04 3.24 6.55
CA GLY A 27 13.59 4.53 7.01
C GLY A 27 13.87 5.54 5.91
N ARG A 28 13.73 5.20 4.62
CA ARG A 28 13.94 6.16 3.53
C ARG A 28 12.86 7.24 3.58
N ARG A 29 13.27 8.50 3.43
CA ARG A 29 12.34 9.62 3.39
C ARG A 29 11.76 9.76 1.99
N VAL A 30 10.44 9.96 1.93
CA VAL A 30 9.69 10.26 0.71
C VAL A 30 9.17 11.69 0.79
N ARG A 31 9.10 12.35 -0.36
CA ARG A 31 8.53 13.69 -0.49
C ARG A 31 7.02 13.57 -0.52
N VAL A 32 6.34 14.22 0.42
CA VAL A 32 4.88 14.25 0.54
C VAL A 32 4.42 15.68 0.36
N LEU A 33 3.47 15.89 -0.54
CA LEU A 33 2.76 17.16 -0.66
C LEU A 33 1.66 17.21 0.40
N LEU A 34 1.84 18.04 1.42
CA LEU A 34 0.85 18.32 2.45
C LEU A 34 0.28 19.72 2.24
N ALA A 35 -0.96 19.78 1.77
CA ALA A 35 -1.61 21.02 1.32
C ALA A 35 -0.74 21.78 0.29
N ALA A 36 0.01 22.78 0.71
CA ALA A 36 0.89 23.59 -0.14
C ALA A 36 2.39 23.32 0.05
N TRP A 37 2.78 22.44 0.97
CA TRP A 37 4.17 22.23 1.37
C TRP A 37 4.68 20.83 1.02
N ILE A 38 5.93 20.75 0.55
CA ILE A 38 6.62 19.47 0.37
C ILE A 38 7.39 19.15 1.65
N VAL A 39 6.99 18.08 2.34
CA VAL A 39 7.67 17.57 3.54
C VAL A 39 8.34 16.23 3.26
N ASN A 40 9.41 15.92 3.99
CA ASN A 40 10.13 14.66 3.86
C ASN A 40 9.81 13.76 5.06
N LEU A 41 8.99 12.74 4.85
CA LEU A 41 8.55 11.81 5.90
C LEU A 41 9.13 10.41 5.66
N PRO A 42 9.46 9.65 6.72
CA PRO A 42 9.81 8.24 6.60
C PRO A 42 8.72 7.47 5.84
N ALA A 43 9.12 6.61 4.92
CA ALA A 43 8.20 5.78 4.15
C ALA A 43 7.32 4.92 5.04
N LEU A 44 7.85 4.44 6.18
CA LEU A 44 7.08 3.74 7.20
C LEU A 44 5.85 4.52 7.65
N LEU A 45 5.98 5.83 7.91
CA LEU A 45 4.85 6.65 8.36
C LEU A 45 3.84 6.84 7.22
N VAL A 46 4.31 7.16 6.02
CA VAL A 46 3.44 7.51 4.89
C VAL A 46 2.67 6.29 4.39
N ILE A 47 3.38 5.21 4.08
CA ILE A 47 2.78 3.98 3.54
C ILE A 47 2.03 3.22 4.65
N GLY A 48 2.57 3.23 5.88
CA GLY A 48 1.91 2.63 7.04
C GLY A 48 0.58 3.29 7.38
N ALA A 49 0.52 4.63 7.40
CA ALA A 49 -0.75 5.35 7.59
C ALA A 49 -1.73 5.05 6.45
N TRP A 50 -1.26 5.01 5.21
CA TRP A 50 -2.10 4.70 4.05
C TRP A 50 -2.76 3.31 4.15
N ILE A 51 -2.02 2.26 4.49
CA ILE A 51 -2.61 0.92 4.61
C ILE A 51 -3.57 0.80 5.81
N VAL A 52 -3.33 1.55 6.90
CA VAL A 52 -4.28 1.63 8.02
C VAL A 52 -5.61 2.24 7.57
N ILE A 53 -5.56 3.32 6.78
CA ILE A 53 -6.78 3.92 6.19
C ILE A 53 -7.50 2.89 5.32
N GLN A 54 -6.77 2.14 4.48
CA GLN A 54 -7.36 1.09 3.64
C GLN A 54 -8.10 0.02 4.46
N LEU A 55 -7.54 -0.39 5.61
CA LEU A 55 -8.17 -1.36 6.52
C LEU A 55 -9.44 -0.80 7.16
N VAL A 56 -9.37 0.40 7.74
CA VAL A 56 -10.51 1.04 8.43
C VAL A 56 -11.65 1.33 7.44
N SER A 57 -11.32 1.91 6.29
CA SER A 57 -12.31 2.18 5.24
C SER A 57 -12.87 0.90 4.64
N GLY A 58 -12.02 -0.13 4.47
CA GLY A 58 -12.44 -1.46 4.03
C GLY A 58 -13.47 -2.08 4.96
N LEU A 59 -13.31 -1.92 6.29
CA LEU A 59 -14.28 -2.38 7.29
C LEU A 59 -15.62 -1.65 7.18
N GLY A 60 -15.59 -0.32 6.95
CA GLY A 60 -16.81 0.49 6.77
C GLY A 60 -17.64 0.11 5.53
N THR A 61 -17.00 -0.46 4.51
CA THR A 61 -17.69 -0.97 3.30
C THR A 61 -18.63 -2.14 3.58
N PHE A 62 -18.43 -2.90 4.68
CA PHE A 62 -19.31 -4.02 5.02
C PHE A 62 -20.65 -3.56 5.62
N SER A 63 -20.68 -2.37 6.23
CA SER A 63 -21.89 -1.81 6.85
C SER A 63 -22.73 -0.96 5.90
N ASP A 64 -22.11 -0.34 4.89
CA ASP A 64 -22.82 0.51 3.93
C ASP A 64 -22.15 0.46 2.56
N THR A 65 -22.75 -0.30 1.63
CA THR A 65 -22.21 -0.48 0.27
C THR A 65 -22.32 0.78 -0.58
N THR A 66 -23.14 1.76 -0.18
CA THR A 66 -23.22 3.07 -0.86
C THR A 66 -22.09 4.03 -0.44
N ALA A 67 -21.52 3.83 0.76
CA ALA A 67 -20.39 4.61 1.28
C ALA A 67 -19.03 4.22 0.66
N ALA A 68 -18.97 3.12 -0.11
CA ALA A 68 -17.75 2.59 -0.70
C ALA A 68 -17.05 3.52 -1.71
N GLY A 69 -17.76 4.54 -2.22
CA GLY A 69 -17.19 5.59 -3.07
C GLY A 69 -16.46 5.12 -4.33
N GLY A 70 -16.69 3.87 -4.78
CA GLY A 70 -15.99 3.27 -5.92
C GLY A 70 -14.54 2.81 -5.65
N VAL A 71 -14.07 2.82 -4.40
CA VAL A 71 -12.70 2.40 -4.05
C VAL A 71 -12.67 0.90 -3.70
N ALA A 72 -11.82 0.14 -4.40
CA ALA A 72 -11.64 -1.30 -4.17
C ALA A 72 -10.69 -1.58 -2.99
N TYR A 73 -11.12 -1.29 -1.76
CA TYR A 73 -10.29 -1.43 -0.55
C TYR A 73 -9.67 -2.82 -0.38
N MET A 74 -10.44 -3.88 -0.68
CA MET A 74 -9.96 -5.26 -0.60
C MET A 74 -8.85 -5.58 -1.61
N ALA A 75 -8.88 -4.96 -2.80
CA ALA A 75 -7.82 -5.13 -3.80
C ALA A 75 -6.50 -4.51 -3.32
N HIS A 76 -6.56 -3.36 -2.65
CA HIS A 76 -5.36 -2.73 -2.06
C HIS A 76 -4.80 -3.57 -0.90
N ILE A 77 -5.66 -4.04 0.00
CA ILE A 77 -5.25 -4.88 1.13
C ILE A 77 -4.63 -6.19 0.63
N GLY A 78 -5.29 -6.89 -0.29
CA GLY A 78 -4.78 -8.12 -0.88
C GLY A 78 -3.46 -7.93 -1.61
N GLY A 79 -3.34 -6.87 -2.43
CA GLY A 79 -2.10 -6.51 -3.11
C GLY A 79 -0.96 -6.20 -2.16
N PHE A 80 -1.23 -5.45 -1.08
CA PHE A 80 -0.25 -5.13 -0.05
C PHE A 80 0.25 -6.39 0.68
N VAL A 81 -0.66 -7.28 1.10
CA VAL A 81 -0.31 -8.56 1.74
C VAL A 81 0.53 -9.43 0.79
N ALA A 82 0.12 -9.56 -0.48
CA ALA A 82 0.90 -10.29 -1.47
C ALA A 82 2.30 -9.70 -1.63
N GLY A 83 2.44 -8.37 -1.68
CA GLY A 83 3.73 -7.68 -1.72
C GLY A 83 4.60 -7.94 -0.50
N LEU A 84 4.02 -7.97 0.70
CA LEU A 84 4.74 -8.31 1.94
C LEU A 84 5.30 -9.73 1.88
N VAL A 85 4.47 -10.70 1.48
CA VAL A 85 4.84 -12.12 1.39
C VAL A 85 5.91 -12.34 0.33
N LEU A 86 5.67 -11.86 -0.89
CA LEU A 86 6.59 -12.03 -2.01
C LEU A 86 7.93 -11.37 -1.73
N THR A 87 7.93 -10.13 -1.25
CA THR A 87 9.20 -9.43 -0.95
C THR A 87 9.92 -10.07 0.23
N GLY A 88 9.20 -10.50 1.26
CA GLY A 88 9.79 -11.24 2.38
C GLY A 88 10.52 -12.50 1.94
N PHE A 89 9.97 -13.21 0.95
CA PHE A 89 10.54 -14.43 0.38
C PHE A 89 11.71 -14.16 -0.59
N PHE A 90 11.56 -13.18 -1.48
CA PHE A 90 12.53 -12.91 -2.56
C PHE A 90 13.58 -11.84 -2.24
N ARG A 91 13.50 -11.14 -1.10
CA ARG A 91 14.47 -10.09 -0.77
C ARG A 91 15.90 -10.65 -0.74
N PRO A 92 16.85 -10.02 -1.45
CA PRO A 92 18.24 -10.44 -1.37
C PRO A 92 18.76 -10.20 0.05
N LYS A 93 19.31 -11.26 0.68
CA LYS A 93 20.10 -11.12 1.90
C LYS A 93 21.40 -10.43 1.51
N VAL A 94 21.51 -9.13 1.76
CA VAL A 94 22.78 -8.40 1.56
C VAL A 94 23.81 -9.07 2.46
N ARG A 95 24.73 -9.83 1.86
CA ARG A 95 25.88 -10.39 2.56
C ARG A 95 26.79 -9.22 2.88
N GLN A 96 26.89 -8.83 4.15
CA GLN A 96 27.89 -7.84 4.54
C GLN A 96 29.26 -8.44 4.27
N ILE A 97 29.99 -7.85 3.32
CA ILE A 97 31.41 -8.14 3.14
C ILE A 97 32.10 -7.32 4.22
N THR A 98 32.46 -7.97 5.32
CA THR A 98 33.35 -7.39 6.32
C THR A 98 34.76 -7.40 5.73
N PHE A 99 35.40 -6.23 5.68
CA PHE A 99 36.84 -6.10 5.40
C PHE A 99 37.65 -6.30 6.67
#